data_AF-A0A7X7L5J1-F1
#
_entry.id   AF-A0A7X7L5J1-F1
#
_cell.length_a   1.000
_cell.length_b   1.000
_cell.length_c   1.000
_cell.angle_alpha   90.00
_cell.angle_beta   90.00
_cell.angle_gamma   90.00
#
_symmetry.space_group_name_H-M   'P 1'
#
loop_
_entity.id
_entity.type
_entity.pdbx_description
1 polymer ?
#
loop_
_entity_poly.entity_id
_entity_poly.type
_entity_poly.pdbx_seq_one_letter_code
_entity_poly.pdbx_strand_id
1 'polypeptide(L)'
;MEKNKKTNKKTIWIVIVSIIIIATISAVLILFKDNLFKQKETFDNDIVIKRIDGNDSLKMPFKYSEIFLTSGSYFEEEILNLKISTVSFDISEAGISWGAVENVLVNTGDKNALDDLAGIKYCKGITDISTIISDKKRSSVIFYEGYSEEQYNDGNDYVIIPSSMSKYINEELSTDDKILTLRHSNYMGMFKIIGEYTTKDEYDTLYVSYANLVNLFDASSIYMSEYVDTLEIDINEEKDLTKLIEYLERYFADANMLDQYKGKTNMFDDFYLYKFVHSINTNPSSSETQVGTITELNPSQSEQPVINNEKNILTISRIDGGTDLNMSHIYADILINDYMTYSQYINDIVISTEVIGVDRYSIPLFTNYEMYGITVGWNGVNFDDIQPFVDVMFHQAVTSTSDIIKTKSDCEIKFYGDYTEKDLIMPREEDCNVFVKGYAIVPATFNNAFNQLSVEESKLLITYYSEELHDGGFPLIYSEFKPIGEYVTTDKYDTIYLTYVGYNDKYIIEPYKNEYIESIVIETKKDMDISPFIEYLEKYFAPSDNAEKYKGKNNELGIEYEFCYTMTEGIN
;
A
#
# COMPACT_ATOMS: atom_id res chain seq x y z
N MET A 1 -45.82 -64.04 -48.39
CA MET A 1 -46.77 -62.90 -48.41
C MET A 1 -46.09 -61.72 -47.74
N GLU A 2 -45.42 -60.87 -48.52
CA GLU A 2 -44.88 -59.60 -48.04
C GLU A 2 -46.02 -58.67 -47.62
N LYS A 3 -46.07 -58.27 -46.34
CA LYS A 3 -46.91 -57.16 -45.90
C LYS A 3 -46.11 -55.87 -46.03
N ASN A 4 -46.34 -55.20 -47.15
CA ASN A 4 -46.04 -53.80 -47.44
C ASN A 4 -46.36 -52.89 -46.23
N LYS A 5 -45.34 -52.50 -45.46
CA LYS A 5 -45.45 -51.46 -44.45
C LYS A 5 -45.36 -50.13 -45.18
N LYS A 6 -46.51 -49.59 -45.63
CA LYS A 6 -46.63 -48.20 -46.10
C LYS A 6 -46.21 -47.28 -44.95
N THR A 7 -44.94 -46.92 -44.89
CA THR A 7 -44.44 -45.89 -43.98
C THR A 7 -45.17 -44.60 -44.31
N ASN A 8 -45.99 -44.15 -43.38
CA ASN A 8 -46.85 -42.99 -43.56
C ASN A 8 -45.95 -41.78 -43.81
N LYS A 9 -45.94 -41.23 -45.03
CA LYS A 9 -45.07 -40.11 -45.44
C LYS A 9 -45.15 -38.93 -44.46
N LYS A 10 -46.29 -38.73 -43.79
CA LYS A 10 -46.46 -37.73 -42.71
C LYS A 10 -45.54 -37.96 -41.51
N THR A 11 -45.36 -39.20 -41.08
CA THR A 11 -44.51 -39.53 -39.90
C THR A 11 -43.04 -39.31 -40.20
N ILE A 12 -42.59 -39.64 -41.42
CA ILE A 12 -41.22 -39.35 -41.86
C ILE A 12 -41.00 -37.83 -41.96
N TRP A 13 -41.99 -37.08 -42.44
CA TRP A 13 -41.90 -35.63 -42.55
C TRP A 13 -41.84 -34.93 -41.19
N ILE A 14 -42.61 -35.41 -40.20
CA ILE A 14 -42.55 -34.91 -38.81
C ILE A 14 -41.16 -35.14 -38.21
N VAL A 15 -40.57 -36.33 -38.39
CA VAL A 15 -39.24 -36.64 -37.85
C VAL A 15 -38.16 -35.77 -38.51
N ILE A 16 -38.23 -35.56 -39.83
CA ILE A 16 -37.30 -34.68 -40.55
C ILE A 16 -37.41 -33.24 -40.05
N VAL A 17 -38.62 -32.72 -39.85
CA VAL A 17 -38.84 -31.37 -39.32
C VAL A 17 -38.32 -31.26 -37.88
N SER A 18 -38.53 -32.27 -37.03
CA SER A 18 -38.00 -32.29 -35.67
C SER A 18 -36.46 -32.28 -35.64
N ILE A 19 -35.81 -33.05 -36.51
CA ILE A 19 -34.34 -33.06 -36.62
C ILE A 19 -33.84 -31.71 -37.10
N ILE A 20 -34.50 -31.10 -38.10
CA ILE A 20 -34.14 -29.78 -38.60
C ILE A 20 -34.28 -28.75 -37.48
N ILE A 21 -35.39 -28.73 -36.74
CA ILE A 21 -35.61 -27.80 -35.62
C ILE A 21 -34.55 -27.96 -34.54
N ILE A 22 -34.19 -29.19 -34.15
CA ILE A 22 -33.15 -29.43 -33.15
C ILE A 22 -31.79 -28.97 -33.67
N ALA A 23 -31.49 -29.20 -34.94
CA ALA A 23 -30.26 -28.74 -35.58
C ALA A 23 -30.21 -27.21 -35.69
N THR A 24 -31.32 -26.53 -36.02
CA THR A 24 -31.38 -25.06 -36.01
C THR A 24 -31.27 -24.50 -34.60
N ILE A 25 -31.94 -25.08 -33.60
CA ILE A 25 -31.80 -24.65 -32.19
C ILE A 25 -30.35 -24.82 -31.73
N SER A 26 -29.70 -25.93 -32.09
CA SER A 26 -28.30 -26.18 -31.74
C SER A 26 -27.34 -25.24 -32.47
N ALA A 27 -27.56 -24.97 -33.76
CA ALA A 27 -26.76 -24.04 -34.55
C ALA A 27 -26.95 -22.59 -34.08
N VAL A 28 -28.17 -22.21 -33.70
CA VAL A 28 -28.48 -20.92 -33.05
C VAL A 28 -27.79 -20.85 -31.69
N LEU A 29 -27.88 -21.88 -30.84
CA LEU A 29 -27.15 -21.92 -29.57
C LEU A 29 -25.63 -21.85 -29.72
N ILE A 30 -25.07 -22.39 -30.81
CA ILE A 30 -23.63 -22.30 -31.12
C ILE A 30 -23.27 -20.90 -31.65
N LEU A 31 -24.07 -20.33 -32.56
CA LEU A 31 -23.87 -18.98 -33.11
C LEU A 31 -24.09 -17.88 -32.06
N PHE A 32 -24.95 -18.13 -31.08
CA PHE A 32 -25.16 -17.26 -29.94
C PHE A 32 -24.36 -17.71 -28.71
N LYS A 33 -23.54 -18.77 -28.76
CA LYS A 33 -22.75 -19.22 -27.60
C LYS A 33 -21.84 -18.08 -27.10
N ASP A 34 -21.17 -17.40 -28.02
CA ASP A 34 -20.28 -16.30 -27.68
C ASP A 34 -21.01 -15.00 -27.28
N ASN A 35 -22.33 -14.89 -27.52
CA ASN A 35 -23.16 -13.72 -27.13
C ASN A 35 -24.12 -14.00 -25.96
N LEU A 36 -24.47 -15.26 -25.68
CA LEU A 36 -25.25 -15.72 -24.52
C LEU A 36 -24.37 -16.07 -23.33
N PHE A 37 -23.10 -16.45 -23.57
CA PHE A 37 -22.10 -16.74 -22.54
C PHE A 37 -20.97 -15.71 -22.47
N LYS A 38 -21.02 -14.64 -23.27
CA LYS A 38 -20.52 -13.37 -22.74
C LYS A 38 -21.43 -13.07 -21.56
N GLN A 39 -21.00 -13.43 -20.35
CA GLN A 39 -21.30 -12.62 -19.20
C GLN A 39 -21.01 -11.20 -19.70
N LYS A 40 -22.06 -10.40 -19.90
CA LYS A 40 -21.92 -8.99 -19.60
C LYS A 40 -21.23 -9.01 -18.25
N GLU A 41 -20.02 -8.47 -18.14
CA GLU A 41 -19.56 -7.96 -16.87
C GLU A 41 -20.64 -6.95 -16.46
N THR A 42 -21.68 -7.45 -15.79
CA THR A 42 -22.48 -6.67 -14.88
C THR A 42 -21.46 -6.35 -13.81
N PHE A 43 -20.84 -5.19 -13.95
CA PHE A 43 -20.29 -4.51 -12.80
C PHE A 43 -21.49 -4.32 -11.87
N ASP A 44 -21.68 -5.29 -10.98
CA ASP A 44 -22.02 -4.95 -9.61
C ASP A 44 -20.93 -3.97 -9.14
N ASN A 45 -21.28 -3.01 -8.29
CA ASN A 45 -20.44 -1.87 -7.97
C ASN A 45 -19.19 -2.32 -7.18
N ASP A 46 -18.23 -2.86 -7.92
CA ASP A 46 -17.16 -3.68 -7.37
C ASP A 46 -15.81 -3.15 -7.90
N ILE A 47 -14.83 -3.10 -7.00
CA ILE A 47 -13.43 -2.91 -7.36
C ILE A 47 -12.79 -4.30 -7.45
N VAL A 48 -12.27 -4.63 -8.63
CA VAL A 48 -11.67 -5.95 -8.90
C VAL A 48 -10.16 -5.81 -9.02
N ILE A 49 -9.40 -6.58 -8.25
CA ILE A 49 -7.94 -6.67 -8.40
C ILE A 49 -7.62 -7.69 -9.49
N LYS A 50 -6.77 -7.30 -10.45
CA LYS A 50 -6.35 -8.11 -11.59
C LYS A 50 -4.83 -8.05 -11.75
N ARG A 51 -4.22 -9.02 -12.43
CA ARG A 51 -2.82 -8.91 -12.84
C ARG A 51 -2.67 -7.95 -14.01
N ILE A 52 -1.57 -7.20 -14.02
CA ILE A 52 -1.24 -6.30 -15.14
C ILE A 52 -0.92 -7.09 -16.42
N ASP A 53 -0.29 -8.25 -16.30
CA ASP A 53 0.07 -9.13 -17.42
C ASP A 53 -1.14 -9.86 -18.06
N GLY A 54 -2.33 -9.71 -17.49
CA GLY A 54 -3.58 -10.26 -18.02
C GLY A 54 -3.84 -11.72 -17.72
N ASN A 55 -3.08 -12.35 -16.80
CA ASN A 55 -3.40 -13.69 -16.31
C ASN A 55 -4.63 -13.65 -15.37
N ASP A 56 -5.54 -14.61 -15.54
CA ASP A 56 -6.84 -14.66 -14.85
C ASP A 56 -6.68 -14.96 -13.34
N SER A 57 -5.76 -15.85 -12.99
CA SER A 57 -5.45 -16.17 -11.59
C SER A 57 -4.46 -15.16 -11.03
N LEU A 58 -4.79 -14.54 -9.90
CA LEU A 58 -3.92 -13.55 -9.26
C LEU A 58 -2.58 -14.19 -8.86
N LYS A 59 -2.63 -15.38 -8.25
CA LYS A 59 -1.48 -16.00 -7.56
C LYS A 59 -0.71 -14.94 -6.77
N MET A 60 -1.46 -14.15 -6.02
CA MET A 60 -0.95 -12.97 -5.36
C MET A 60 -0.46 -13.34 -3.96
N PRO A 61 0.67 -12.76 -3.52
CA PRO A 61 1.14 -13.01 -2.18
C PRO A 61 0.13 -12.59 -1.11
N PHE A 62 0.09 -13.31 0.01
CA PHE A 62 -0.84 -13.04 1.11
C PHE A 62 -0.81 -11.58 1.59
N LYS A 63 0.39 -10.97 1.68
CA LYS A 63 0.60 -9.57 2.11
C LYS A 63 -0.31 -8.55 1.43
N TYR A 64 -0.64 -8.76 0.15
CA TYR A 64 -1.53 -7.87 -0.60
C TYR A 64 -3.01 -7.97 -0.20
N SER A 65 -3.44 -9.11 0.32
CA SER A 65 -4.78 -9.25 0.90
C SER A 65 -4.84 -8.87 2.37
N GLU A 66 -3.71 -8.99 3.08
CA GLU A 66 -3.60 -8.69 4.50
C GLU A 66 -3.94 -7.23 4.81
N ILE A 67 -3.57 -6.30 3.91
CA ILE A 67 -3.86 -4.87 4.08
C ILE A 67 -5.35 -4.60 4.36
N PHE A 68 -6.24 -5.38 3.76
CA PHE A 68 -7.68 -5.24 3.98
C PHE A 68 -8.15 -5.83 5.31
N LEU A 69 -7.45 -6.86 5.80
CA LEU A 69 -7.73 -7.46 7.11
C LEU A 69 -7.23 -6.56 8.24
N THR A 70 -6.12 -5.85 8.05
CA THR A 70 -5.54 -4.96 9.07
C THR A 70 -6.08 -3.54 9.02
N SER A 71 -6.50 -3.06 7.85
CA SER A 71 -6.97 -1.68 7.65
C SER A 71 -8.47 -1.60 7.32
N GLY A 72 -9.19 -2.72 7.27
CA GLY A 72 -10.61 -2.76 6.93
C GLY A 72 -11.48 -1.86 7.80
N SER A 73 -11.14 -1.68 9.08
CA SER A 73 -11.86 -0.80 10.00
C SER A 73 -11.86 0.68 9.60
N TYR A 74 -10.87 1.12 8.80
CA TYR A 74 -10.78 2.50 8.33
C TYR A 74 -11.72 2.79 7.16
N PHE A 75 -12.26 1.75 6.52
CA PHE A 75 -13.09 1.85 5.33
C PHE A 75 -14.44 1.13 5.50
N GLU A 76 -14.92 0.98 6.74
CA GLU A 76 -16.18 0.27 7.05
C GLU A 76 -17.42 0.91 6.42
N GLU A 77 -17.37 2.21 6.08
CA GLU A 77 -18.48 2.88 5.40
C GLU A 77 -18.43 2.69 3.87
N GLU A 78 -17.23 2.58 3.31
CA GLU A 78 -16.92 2.49 1.89
C GLU A 78 -16.91 1.04 1.36
N ILE A 79 -16.47 0.07 2.16
CA ILE A 79 -16.39 -1.35 1.81
C ILE A 79 -17.60 -2.07 2.43
N LEU A 80 -18.50 -2.54 1.57
CA LEU A 80 -19.67 -3.32 1.98
C LEU A 80 -19.32 -4.79 2.22
N ASN A 81 -18.43 -5.34 1.40
CA ASN A 81 -18.02 -6.73 1.48
C ASN A 81 -16.66 -6.92 0.81
N LEU A 82 -15.93 -7.94 1.25
CA LEU A 82 -14.63 -8.30 0.71
C LEU A 82 -14.67 -9.76 0.27
N LYS A 83 -14.52 -10.01 -1.04
CA LYS A 83 -14.57 -11.33 -1.67
C LYS A 83 -13.16 -11.78 -2.04
N ILE A 84 -12.53 -12.54 -1.15
CA ILE A 84 -11.20 -13.13 -1.34
C ILE A 84 -11.35 -14.65 -1.46
N SER A 85 -10.62 -15.23 -2.41
CA SER A 85 -10.39 -16.68 -2.45
C SER A 85 -8.91 -17.01 -2.53
N THR A 86 -8.49 -18.05 -1.82
CA THR A 86 -7.16 -18.62 -2.00
C THR A 86 -7.09 -19.47 -3.26
N VAL A 87 -5.85 -19.70 -3.67
CA VAL A 87 -5.45 -20.81 -4.52
C VAL A 87 -5.99 -22.14 -3.94
N SER A 88 -6.28 -23.11 -4.78
CA SER A 88 -6.69 -24.44 -4.33
C SER A 88 -5.47 -25.21 -3.83
N PHE A 89 -5.38 -25.46 -2.53
CA PHE A 89 -4.30 -26.25 -1.94
C PHE A 89 -4.63 -27.72 -2.04
N ASP A 90 -3.74 -28.52 -2.65
CA ASP A 90 -3.76 -29.96 -2.43
C ASP A 90 -3.33 -30.22 -0.99
N ILE A 91 -4.22 -30.82 -0.20
CA ILE A 91 -4.06 -31.05 1.23
C ILE A 91 -2.77 -31.83 1.49
N SER A 92 -2.48 -32.87 0.69
CA SER A 92 -1.29 -33.69 0.90
C SER A 92 -0.01 -32.97 0.49
N GLU A 93 -0.02 -32.25 -0.64
CA GLU A 93 1.17 -31.53 -1.12
C GLU A 93 1.49 -30.32 -0.24
N ALA A 94 0.46 -29.65 0.29
CA ALA A 94 0.58 -28.54 1.22
C ALA A 94 0.93 -28.98 2.66
N GLY A 95 1.12 -30.29 2.91
CA GLY A 95 1.42 -30.81 4.25
C GLY A 95 0.27 -30.66 5.25
N ILE A 96 -0.94 -30.40 4.76
CA ILE A 96 -2.15 -30.31 5.57
C ILE A 96 -2.68 -31.72 5.81
N SER A 97 -3.20 -31.94 7.00
CA SER A 97 -4.05 -33.08 7.29
C SER A 97 -5.36 -32.58 7.87
N TRP A 98 -6.46 -33.29 7.60
CA TRP A 98 -7.74 -32.96 8.18
C TRP A 98 -8.33 -34.15 8.93
N GLY A 99 -9.20 -33.86 9.88
CA GLY A 99 -9.91 -34.84 10.69
C GLY A 99 -11.14 -34.20 11.32
N ALA A 100 -11.72 -34.86 12.31
CA ALA A 100 -12.85 -34.32 13.06
C ALA A 100 -12.71 -34.61 14.55
N VAL A 101 -13.42 -33.83 15.37
CA VAL A 101 -13.53 -34.10 16.81
C VAL A 101 -14.27 -35.43 17.03
N GLU A 102 -14.07 -36.04 18.20
CA GLU A 102 -14.65 -37.34 18.55
C GLU A 102 -16.17 -37.39 18.29
N ASN A 103 -16.65 -38.49 17.71
CA ASN A 103 -18.06 -38.74 17.36
C ASN A 103 -18.66 -37.88 16.24
N VAL A 104 -17.91 -36.95 15.63
CA VAL A 104 -18.39 -36.17 14.47
C VAL A 104 -18.49 -37.06 13.23
N LEU A 105 -17.49 -37.90 12.97
CA LEU A 105 -17.49 -38.84 11.85
C LEU A 105 -18.08 -40.20 12.27
N VAL A 106 -19.11 -40.64 11.54
CA VAL A 106 -19.77 -41.95 11.71
C VAL A 106 -19.48 -42.86 10.51
N ASN A 107 -19.71 -44.16 10.69
CA ASN A 107 -19.54 -45.18 9.65
C ASN A 107 -18.10 -45.31 9.08
N THR A 108 -17.09 -44.77 9.78
CA THR A 108 -15.66 -44.78 9.37
C THR A 108 -14.98 -46.15 9.47
N GLY A 109 -15.67 -47.16 10.03
CA GLY A 109 -15.20 -48.54 10.09
C GLY A 109 -15.42 -49.34 8.79
N ASP A 110 -16.18 -48.80 7.83
CA ASP A 110 -16.33 -49.39 6.49
C ASP A 110 -15.14 -48.97 5.61
N LYS A 111 -14.55 -49.92 4.89
CA LYS A 111 -13.43 -49.65 3.97
C LYS A 111 -13.80 -48.61 2.91
N ASN A 112 -15.05 -48.64 2.44
CA ASN A 112 -15.53 -47.67 1.45
C ASN A 112 -15.64 -46.25 2.04
N ALA A 113 -15.87 -46.11 3.35
CA ALA A 113 -15.96 -44.80 4.00
C ALA A 113 -14.60 -44.09 4.07
N LEU A 114 -13.53 -44.84 4.32
CA LEU A 114 -12.18 -44.30 4.32
C LEU A 114 -11.73 -43.89 2.91
N ASP A 115 -12.06 -44.68 1.89
CA ASP A 115 -11.78 -44.34 0.50
C ASP A 115 -12.56 -43.09 0.04
N ASP A 116 -13.83 -42.97 0.46
CA ASP A 116 -14.66 -41.80 0.15
C ASP A 116 -14.13 -40.52 0.81
N LEU A 117 -13.78 -40.56 2.11
CA LEU A 117 -13.22 -39.42 2.83
C LEU A 117 -11.80 -39.08 2.36
N ALA A 118 -10.96 -40.07 2.03
CA ALA A 118 -9.61 -39.85 1.50
C ALA A 118 -9.61 -39.17 0.13
N GLY A 119 -10.73 -39.15 -0.58
CA GLY A 119 -10.85 -38.41 -1.83
C GLY A 119 -11.09 -36.91 -1.67
N ILE A 120 -11.28 -36.40 -0.44
CA ILE A 120 -11.22 -34.97 -0.16
C ILE A 120 -9.77 -34.52 -0.22
N LYS A 121 -9.37 -33.98 -1.39
CA LYS A 121 -7.97 -33.66 -1.70
C LYS A 121 -7.63 -32.19 -1.61
N TYR A 122 -8.62 -31.31 -1.65
CA TYR A 122 -8.36 -29.88 -1.79
C TYR A 122 -8.97 -29.09 -0.63
N CYS A 123 -8.32 -28.00 -0.25
CA CYS A 123 -8.91 -26.96 0.59
C CYS A 123 -8.70 -25.57 -0.01
N LYS A 124 -9.71 -24.70 0.14
CA LYS A 124 -9.67 -23.30 -0.26
C LYS A 124 -10.16 -22.42 0.90
N GLY A 125 -9.48 -21.31 1.14
CA GLY A 125 -9.91 -20.25 2.04
C GLY A 125 -10.76 -19.25 1.29
N ILE A 126 -11.93 -18.91 1.82
CA ILE A 126 -12.84 -17.92 1.22
C ILE A 126 -13.40 -16.99 2.29
N THR A 127 -13.62 -15.72 1.95
CA THR A 127 -14.35 -14.77 2.79
C THR A 127 -15.83 -14.71 2.44
N ASP A 128 -16.22 -15.16 1.24
CA ASP A 128 -17.59 -15.05 0.74
C ASP A 128 -18.02 -16.32 -0.04
N ILE A 129 -19.24 -16.79 0.21
CA ILE A 129 -19.75 -18.06 -0.33
C ILE A 129 -20.01 -18.01 -1.84
N SER A 130 -20.17 -16.82 -2.44
CA SER A 130 -20.32 -16.66 -3.89
C SER A 130 -19.14 -17.26 -4.64
N THR A 131 -17.96 -17.34 -3.99
CA THR A 131 -16.79 -18.07 -4.49
C THR A 131 -17.10 -19.54 -4.78
N ILE A 132 -17.83 -20.23 -3.91
CA ILE A 132 -18.20 -21.65 -4.10
C ILE A 132 -19.10 -21.78 -5.34
N ILE A 133 -20.02 -20.85 -5.51
CA ILE A 133 -20.96 -20.82 -6.64
C ILE A 133 -20.21 -20.59 -7.95
N SER A 134 -19.22 -19.69 -7.94
CA SER A 134 -18.34 -19.39 -9.08
C SER A 134 -17.46 -20.59 -9.46
N ASP A 135 -16.77 -21.18 -8.49
CA ASP A 135 -15.88 -22.33 -8.67
C ASP A 135 -16.61 -23.55 -9.24
N LYS A 136 -17.79 -23.88 -8.69
CA LYS A 136 -18.48 -25.15 -8.98
C LYS A 136 -19.56 -25.06 -10.06
N LYS A 137 -19.91 -23.86 -10.53
CA LYS A 137 -20.87 -23.58 -11.61
C LYS A 137 -22.20 -24.35 -11.45
N ARG A 138 -23.25 -23.68 -10.96
CA ARG A 138 -24.59 -24.26 -10.65
C ARG A 138 -24.60 -25.15 -9.40
N SER A 139 -23.77 -24.83 -8.42
CA SER A 139 -23.87 -25.38 -7.07
C SER A 139 -24.79 -24.52 -6.20
N SER A 140 -25.44 -25.13 -5.21
CA SER A 140 -26.16 -24.44 -4.14
C SER A 140 -25.56 -24.82 -2.80
N VAL A 141 -25.38 -23.84 -1.93
CA VAL A 141 -24.99 -24.02 -0.53
C VAL A 141 -26.25 -24.16 0.31
N ILE A 142 -26.29 -25.16 1.19
CA ILE A 142 -27.35 -25.39 2.17
C ILE A 142 -26.72 -25.21 3.55
N PHE A 143 -27.19 -24.20 4.29
CA PHE A 143 -26.76 -23.96 5.65
C PHE A 143 -27.50 -24.85 6.64
N TYR A 144 -26.80 -25.27 7.69
CA TYR A 144 -27.37 -25.99 8.82
C TYR A 144 -28.15 -25.04 9.73
N GLU A 145 -29.03 -25.59 10.55
CA GLU A 145 -29.90 -24.80 11.43
C GLU A 145 -29.07 -23.85 12.32
N GLY A 146 -29.46 -22.58 12.33
CA GLY A 146 -28.76 -21.52 13.06
C GLY A 146 -27.75 -20.74 12.22
N TYR A 147 -27.41 -21.20 11.01
CA TYR A 147 -26.39 -20.62 10.15
C TYR A 147 -26.93 -19.93 8.89
N SER A 148 -26.19 -18.93 8.41
CA SER A 148 -26.48 -18.15 7.20
C SER A 148 -25.20 -17.71 6.50
N GLU A 149 -25.36 -17.14 5.30
CA GLU A 149 -24.29 -16.47 4.56
C GLU A 149 -23.70 -15.31 5.36
N GLU A 150 -24.54 -14.45 5.95
CA GLU A 150 -24.09 -13.33 6.80
C GLU A 150 -23.19 -13.80 7.94
N GLN A 151 -23.54 -14.89 8.61
CA GLN A 151 -22.72 -15.41 9.71
C GLN A 151 -21.37 -15.94 9.24
N TYR A 152 -21.26 -16.46 8.01
CA TYR A 152 -19.97 -16.89 7.48
C TYR A 152 -18.97 -15.72 7.42
N ASN A 153 -19.48 -14.51 7.22
CA ASN A 153 -18.69 -13.28 7.11
C ASN A 153 -18.31 -12.66 8.47
N ASP A 154 -18.82 -13.20 9.59
CA ASP A 154 -18.53 -12.72 10.96
C ASP A 154 -17.09 -13.06 11.45
N GLY A 155 -16.25 -13.65 10.59
CA GLY A 155 -14.83 -13.91 10.88
C GLY A 155 -14.54 -15.14 11.76
N ASN A 156 -15.57 -15.92 12.11
CA ASN A 156 -15.43 -17.15 12.89
C ASN A 156 -14.88 -18.33 12.05
N ASP A 157 -14.40 -19.37 12.74
CA ASP A 157 -13.79 -20.56 12.17
C ASP A 157 -14.85 -21.51 11.57
N TYR A 158 -15.17 -21.35 10.29
CA TYR A 158 -16.21 -22.13 9.62
C TYR A 158 -15.71 -22.94 8.44
N VAL A 159 -16.41 -24.05 8.17
CA VAL A 159 -16.21 -24.89 6.99
C VAL A 159 -17.54 -25.24 6.33
N ILE A 160 -17.54 -25.17 5.00
CA ILE A 160 -18.61 -25.68 4.14
C ILE A 160 -18.06 -26.90 3.41
N ILE A 161 -18.71 -28.05 3.61
CA ILE A 161 -18.25 -29.34 3.10
C ILE A 161 -18.97 -29.72 1.79
N PRO A 162 -18.39 -30.58 0.95
CA PRO A 162 -19.15 -31.16 -0.17
C PRO A 162 -20.25 -32.08 0.36
N SER A 163 -21.41 -32.07 -0.31
CA SER A 163 -22.57 -32.91 0.06
C SER A 163 -22.28 -34.41 0.04
N SER A 164 -21.19 -34.86 -0.61
CA SER A 164 -20.74 -36.25 -0.56
C SER A 164 -20.27 -36.69 0.82
N MET A 165 -19.83 -35.74 1.67
CA MET A 165 -19.37 -36.00 3.04
C MET A 165 -20.52 -36.13 4.05
N SER A 166 -21.70 -35.60 3.76
CA SER A 166 -22.80 -35.48 4.73
C SER A 166 -23.24 -36.81 5.33
N LYS A 167 -23.21 -37.90 4.55
CA LYS A 167 -23.52 -39.27 5.02
C LYS A 167 -22.57 -39.82 6.10
N TYR A 168 -21.42 -39.15 6.30
CA TYR A 168 -20.44 -39.48 7.33
C TYR A 168 -20.47 -38.54 8.53
N ILE A 169 -21.29 -37.47 8.49
CA ILE A 169 -21.44 -36.56 9.62
C ILE A 169 -22.53 -37.09 10.54
N ASN A 170 -22.27 -37.12 11.84
CA ASN A 170 -23.23 -37.58 12.82
C ASN A 170 -24.44 -36.63 12.91
N GLU A 171 -25.61 -37.12 12.50
CA GLU A 171 -26.87 -36.37 12.54
C GLU A 171 -27.39 -36.13 13.97
N GLU A 172 -26.96 -36.94 14.95
CA GLU A 172 -27.39 -36.81 16.35
C GLU A 172 -26.67 -35.67 17.10
N LEU A 173 -25.56 -35.16 16.55
CA LEU A 173 -24.85 -34.02 17.11
C LEU A 173 -25.56 -32.71 16.79
N SER A 174 -25.53 -31.79 17.76
CA SER A 174 -25.94 -30.41 17.52
C SER A 174 -25.03 -29.78 16.46
N THR A 175 -25.52 -28.78 15.73
CA THR A 175 -24.71 -28.10 14.70
C THR A 175 -23.43 -27.49 15.29
N ASP A 176 -23.47 -27.07 16.56
CA ASP A 176 -22.32 -26.48 17.26
C ASP A 176 -21.21 -27.49 17.58
N ASP A 177 -21.56 -28.78 17.71
CA ASP A 177 -20.61 -29.85 18.03
C ASP A 177 -19.95 -30.45 16.78
N LYS A 178 -20.42 -30.11 15.58
CA LYS A 178 -19.89 -30.61 14.30
C LYS A 178 -18.63 -29.86 13.92
N ILE A 179 -17.48 -30.27 14.46
CA ILE A 179 -16.19 -29.59 14.26
C ILE A 179 -15.22 -30.47 13.47
N LEU A 180 -14.75 -29.95 12.34
CA LEU A 180 -13.59 -30.46 11.61
C LEU A 180 -12.31 -29.82 12.15
N THR A 181 -11.21 -30.54 12.02
CA THR A 181 -9.87 -30.05 12.36
C THR A 181 -9.02 -30.06 11.10
N LEU A 182 -8.31 -28.96 10.82
CA LEU A 182 -7.22 -28.92 9.85
C LEU A 182 -5.91 -28.71 10.61
N ARG A 183 -4.88 -29.44 10.25
CA ARG A 183 -3.57 -29.43 10.90
C ARG A 183 -2.47 -29.27 9.88
N HIS A 184 -1.54 -28.37 10.18
CA HIS A 184 -0.33 -28.20 9.41
C HIS A 184 0.81 -27.92 10.38
N SER A 185 1.91 -28.67 10.25
CA SER A 185 3.07 -28.58 11.13
C SER A 185 2.71 -28.56 12.63
N ASN A 186 2.72 -27.40 13.28
CA ASN A 186 2.46 -27.22 14.72
C ASN A 186 1.11 -26.55 15.04
N TYR A 187 0.30 -26.21 14.03
CA TYR A 187 -0.99 -25.57 14.20
C TYR A 187 -2.14 -26.55 13.95
N MET A 188 -3.21 -26.41 14.74
CA MET A 188 -4.48 -27.11 14.55
C MET A 188 -5.61 -26.10 14.58
N GLY A 189 -6.19 -25.84 13.41
CA GLY A 189 -7.42 -25.06 13.30
C GLY A 189 -8.64 -25.94 13.53
N MET A 190 -9.64 -25.41 14.25
CA MET A 190 -10.91 -26.06 14.51
C MET A 190 -12.01 -25.31 13.78
N PHE A 191 -12.63 -25.94 12.79
CA PHE A 191 -13.62 -25.32 11.92
C PHE A 191 -14.98 -25.97 12.15
N LYS A 192 -15.97 -25.18 12.51
CA LYS A 192 -17.33 -25.66 12.67
C LYS A 192 -17.99 -25.85 11.30
N ILE A 193 -18.63 -26.99 11.09
CA ILE A 193 -19.36 -27.30 9.86
C ILE A 193 -20.69 -26.56 9.90
N ILE A 194 -20.85 -25.56 9.05
CA ILE A 194 -22.04 -24.71 9.03
C ILE A 194 -22.97 -24.99 7.86
N GLY A 195 -22.53 -25.81 6.90
CA GLY A 195 -23.31 -26.12 5.72
C GLY A 195 -22.59 -27.02 4.74
N GLU A 196 -23.29 -27.32 3.66
CA GLU A 196 -22.80 -28.18 2.59
C GLU A 196 -23.15 -27.64 1.22
N TYR A 197 -22.31 -27.89 0.22
CA TYR A 197 -22.58 -27.50 -1.16
C TYR A 197 -22.83 -28.72 -2.05
N THR A 198 -23.74 -28.57 -3.01
CA THR A 198 -24.07 -29.65 -3.93
C THR A 198 -22.94 -29.89 -4.93
N THR A 199 -22.36 -31.08 -4.93
CA THR A 199 -21.39 -31.51 -5.92
C THR A 199 -21.77 -32.85 -6.55
N LYS A 200 -21.40 -33.02 -7.82
CA LYS A 200 -21.54 -34.31 -8.53
C LYS A 200 -20.31 -35.19 -8.37
N ASP A 201 -19.19 -34.58 -8.01
CA ASP A 201 -17.94 -35.28 -7.82
C ASP A 201 -17.91 -35.77 -6.37
N GLU A 202 -17.64 -37.06 -6.17
CA GLU A 202 -17.57 -37.64 -4.82
C GLU A 202 -16.40 -37.05 -4.01
N TYR A 203 -15.42 -36.47 -4.71
CA TYR A 203 -14.11 -36.05 -4.24
C TYR A 203 -13.90 -34.57 -4.57
N ASP A 204 -14.02 -33.70 -3.57
CA ASP A 204 -14.11 -32.26 -3.81
C ASP A 204 -13.38 -31.43 -2.75
N THR A 205 -13.56 -30.11 -2.79
CA THR A 205 -12.85 -29.11 -1.99
C THR A 205 -13.52 -28.85 -0.63
N LEU A 206 -12.74 -28.74 0.45
CA LEU A 206 -13.17 -28.11 1.70
C LEU A 206 -13.06 -26.58 1.56
N TYR A 207 -14.17 -25.87 1.72
CA TYR A 207 -14.15 -24.41 1.76
C TYR A 207 -14.17 -23.95 3.21
N VAL A 208 -13.13 -23.22 3.62
CA VAL A 208 -12.91 -22.79 5.00
C VAL A 208 -12.81 -21.27 5.08
N SER A 209 -13.05 -20.70 6.27
CA SER A 209 -12.90 -19.26 6.47
C SER A 209 -11.47 -18.79 6.20
N TYR A 210 -11.33 -17.72 5.40
CA TYR A 210 -10.05 -17.24 4.88
C TYR A 210 -9.03 -16.89 5.97
N ALA A 211 -9.40 -16.02 6.91
CA ALA A 211 -8.51 -15.51 7.97
C ALA A 211 -7.89 -16.64 8.79
N ASN A 212 -8.59 -17.76 8.88
CA ASN A 212 -8.22 -18.86 9.73
C ASN A 212 -7.45 -19.96 9.00
N LEU A 213 -7.63 -20.07 7.68
CA LEU A 213 -6.71 -20.82 6.84
C LEU A 213 -5.32 -20.15 6.80
N VAL A 214 -5.24 -18.82 6.84
CA VAL A 214 -3.95 -18.08 6.95
C VAL A 214 -3.18 -18.54 8.18
N ASN A 215 -3.83 -18.61 9.34
CA ASN A 215 -3.22 -19.07 10.60
C ASN A 215 -2.67 -20.50 10.53
N LEU A 216 -3.23 -21.36 9.66
CA LEU A 216 -2.75 -22.73 9.46
C LEU A 216 -1.35 -22.79 8.85
N PHE A 217 -0.97 -21.79 8.05
CA PHE A 217 0.32 -21.75 7.36
C PHE A 217 1.43 -20.99 8.13
N ASP A 218 1.11 -20.41 9.31
CA ASP A 218 1.95 -19.72 10.31
C ASP A 218 3.22 -18.98 9.76
N ALA A 219 3.10 -17.65 9.69
CA ALA A 219 4.03 -16.50 9.50
C ALA A 219 5.55 -16.64 9.19
N SER A 220 6.12 -17.82 9.01
CA SER A 220 7.57 -18.06 8.90
C SER A 220 7.98 -18.89 7.66
N SER A 221 7.06 -19.17 6.75
CA SER A 221 7.35 -19.99 5.56
C SER A 221 7.30 -19.20 4.25
N ILE A 222 8.23 -19.54 3.36
CA ILE A 222 8.48 -18.96 2.02
C ILE A 222 7.31 -19.26 1.03
N TYR A 223 6.23 -19.90 1.49
CA TYR A 223 5.18 -20.50 0.65
C TYR A 223 3.97 -19.61 0.38
N MET A 224 3.98 -18.34 0.82
CA MET A 224 2.85 -17.41 0.64
C MET A 224 2.90 -16.61 -0.66
N SER A 225 3.81 -16.90 -1.61
CA SER A 225 3.96 -16.08 -2.84
C SER A 225 2.84 -16.27 -3.87
N GLU A 226 2.16 -17.42 -3.83
CA GLU A 226 1.01 -17.74 -4.71
C GLU A 226 -0.20 -18.14 -3.85
N TYR A 227 -0.70 -17.22 -3.04
CA TYR A 227 -1.72 -17.52 -2.03
C TYR A 227 -3.14 -17.13 -2.46
N VAL A 228 -3.32 -15.89 -2.93
CA VAL A 228 -4.61 -15.32 -3.30
C VAL A 228 -4.88 -15.57 -4.78
N ASP A 229 -6.03 -16.15 -5.09
CA ASP A 229 -6.46 -16.47 -6.46
C ASP A 229 -7.37 -15.38 -7.02
N THR A 230 -8.29 -14.87 -6.21
CA THR A 230 -9.22 -13.78 -6.57
C THR A 230 -9.39 -12.79 -5.42
N LEU A 231 -9.57 -11.51 -5.74
CA LEU A 231 -9.88 -10.44 -4.79
C LEU A 231 -10.81 -9.42 -5.46
N GLU A 232 -11.97 -9.22 -4.86
CA GLU A 232 -13.00 -8.27 -5.27
C GLU A 232 -13.56 -7.56 -4.02
N ILE A 233 -13.88 -6.28 -4.17
CA ILE A 233 -14.33 -5.39 -3.10
C ILE A 233 -15.66 -4.80 -3.51
N ASP A 234 -16.72 -5.12 -2.78
CA ASP A 234 -18.03 -4.54 -3.00
C ASP A 234 -18.05 -3.17 -2.32
N ILE A 235 -18.32 -2.11 -3.07
CA ILE A 235 -18.20 -0.73 -2.57
C ILE A 235 -19.56 -0.04 -2.41
N ASN A 236 -19.62 0.86 -1.44
CA ASN A 236 -20.76 1.74 -1.22
C ASN A 236 -20.63 3.01 -2.07
N GLU A 237 -21.20 3.02 -3.27
CA GLU A 237 -21.14 4.18 -4.17
C GLU A 237 -21.80 5.46 -3.64
N GLU A 238 -22.63 5.37 -2.58
CA GLU A 238 -23.22 6.55 -1.94
C GLU A 238 -22.19 7.32 -1.07
N LYS A 239 -21.00 6.75 -0.85
CA LYS A 239 -19.92 7.33 -0.07
C LYS A 239 -18.83 7.93 -0.96
N ASP A 240 -18.05 8.82 -0.37
CA ASP A 240 -16.85 9.36 -1.01
C ASP A 240 -15.73 8.32 -0.97
N LEU A 241 -15.41 7.75 -2.12
CA LEU A 241 -14.42 6.68 -2.26
C LEU A 241 -12.99 7.21 -2.44
N THR A 242 -12.76 8.53 -2.43
CA THR A 242 -11.46 9.14 -2.73
C THR A 242 -10.35 8.53 -1.87
N LYS A 243 -10.56 8.42 -0.56
CA LYS A 243 -9.56 7.83 0.36
C LYS A 243 -9.32 6.35 0.12
N LEU A 244 -10.36 5.59 -0.24
CA LEU A 244 -10.21 4.18 -0.57
C LEU A 244 -9.39 4.01 -1.85
N ILE A 245 -9.64 4.82 -2.88
CA ILE A 245 -8.88 4.81 -4.12
C ILE A 245 -7.42 5.21 -3.88
N GLU A 246 -7.17 6.32 -3.17
CA GLU A 246 -5.81 6.75 -2.80
C GLU A 246 -5.07 5.66 -2.01
N TYR A 247 -5.77 4.96 -1.11
CA TYR A 247 -5.19 3.84 -0.37
C TYR A 247 -4.84 2.66 -1.29
N LEU A 248 -5.73 2.29 -2.22
CA LEU A 248 -5.48 1.22 -3.19
C LEU A 248 -4.30 1.54 -4.11
N GLU A 249 -4.16 2.80 -4.56
CA GLU A 249 -3.08 3.26 -5.45
C GLU A 249 -1.68 3.05 -4.86
N ARG A 250 -1.56 2.97 -3.53
CA ARG A 250 -0.29 2.67 -2.84
C ARG A 250 0.19 1.23 -3.04
N TYR A 251 -0.73 0.30 -3.29
CA TYR A 251 -0.45 -1.14 -3.36
C TYR A 251 -0.69 -1.72 -4.76
N PHE A 252 -1.67 -1.19 -5.48
CA PHE A 252 -2.18 -1.65 -6.77
C PHE A 252 -2.18 -0.48 -7.77
N ALA A 253 -1.85 -0.75 -9.03
CA ALA A 253 -1.90 0.30 -10.05
C ALA A 253 -3.35 0.60 -10.44
N ASP A 254 -3.70 1.86 -10.71
CA ASP A 254 -4.97 2.15 -11.37
C ASP A 254 -4.91 1.65 -12.82
N ALA A 255 -5.85 0.77 -13.19
CA ALA A 255 -5.98 0.26 -14.55
C ALA A 255 -6.18 1.35 -15.61
N ASN A 256 -6.69 2.53 -15.24
CA ASN A 256 -6.88 3.67 -16.14
C ASN A 256 -5.61 4.52 -16.30
N MET A 257 -4.63 4.39 -15.40
CA MET A 257 -3.43 5.23 -15.36
C MET A 257 -2.11 4.42 -15.31
N LEU A 258 -2.10 3.22 -15.89
CA LEU A 258 -0.95 2.29 -15.83
C LEU A 258 0.41 2.91 -16.20
N ASP A 259 0.45 3.86 -17.14
CA ASP A 259 1.69 4.53 -17.55
C ASP A 259 2.36 5.29 -16.39
N GLN A 260 1.60 5.78 -15.41
CA GLN A 260 2.11 6.51 -14.24
C GLN A 260 2.86 5.62 -13.24
N TYR A 261 2.65 4.30 -13.30
CA TYR A 261 3.24 3.32 -12.38
C TYR A 261 4.46 2.62 -12.98
N LYS A 262 4.81 2.92 -14.24
CA LYS A 262 5.91 2.25 -14.94
C LYS A 262 7.25 2.54 -14.28
N GLY A 263 7.92 1.48 -13.83
CA GLY A 263 9.22 1.57 -13.15
C GLY A 263 9.15 2.00 -11.68
N LYS A 264 7.94 2.25 -11.15
CA LYS A 264 7.72 2.54 -9.74
C LYS A 264 7.54 1.25 -8.94
N THR A 265 7.83 1.33 -7.65
CA THR A 265 7.51 0.28 -6.68
C THR A 265 6.33 0.71 -5.82
N ASN A 266 5.54 -0.26 -5.36
CA ASN A 266 4.43 -0.02 -4.45
C ASN A 266 4.93 0.06 -3.00
N MET A 267 4.00 0.16 -2.04
CA MET A 267 4.29 0.28 -0.62
C MET A 267 4.91 -0.97 0.03
N PHE A 268 5.00 -2.08 -0.71
CA PHE A 268 5.76 -3.27 -0.33
C PHE A 268 7.13 -3.36 -1.01
N ASP A 269 7.59 -2.29 -1.64
CA ASP A 269 8.81 -2.21 -2.46
C ASP A 269 8.85 -3.18 -3.67
N ASP A 270 7.71 -3.78 -4.01
CA ASP A 270 7.56 -4.58 -5.21
C ASP A 270 7.25 -3.69 -6.41
N PHE A 271 7.65 -4.09 -7.61
CA PHE A 271 7.07 -3.48 -8.82
C PHE A 271 5.56 -3.69 -8.83
N TYR A 272 4.81 -2.72 -9.37
CA TYR A 272 3.38 -2.90 -9.58
C TYR A 272 3.14 -4.08 -10.55
N LEU A 273 2.68 -5.20 -9.99
CA LEU A 273 2.28 -6.43 -10.73
C LEU A 273 0.76 -6.57 -10.85
N TYR A 274 0.03 -5.89 -9.97
CA TYR A 274 -1.41 -5.96 -9.82
C TYR A 274 -2.03 -4.58 -10.05
N LYS A 275 -3.25 -4.57 -10.54
CA LYS A 275 -4.04 -3.36 -10.80
C LYS A 275 -5.44 -3.51 -10.24
N PHE A 276 -6.03 -2.42 -9.79
CA PHE A 276 -7.45 -2.39 -9.49
C PHE A 276 -8.23 -1.88 -10.71
N VAL A 277 -9.38 -2.46 -10.96
CA VAL A 277 -10.32 -2.05 -12.02
C VAL A 277 -11.60 -1.64 -11.34
N HIS A 278 -12.06 -0.42 -11.62
CA HIS A 278 -13.32 0.10 -11.10
C HIS A 278 -14.05 0.88 -12.20
N SER A 279 -15.39 0.87 -12.16
CA SER A 279 -16.27 1.50 -13.15
C SER A 279 -16.40 3.03 -12.97
N ILE A 280 -15.95 3.57 -11.82
CA ILE A 280 -16.30 4.92 -11.36
C ILE A 280 -15.52 6.03 -12.10
N ASN A 281 -14.67 5.71 -13.08
CA ASN A 281 -14.02 6.75 -13.90
C ASN A 281 -13.90 6.47 -15.40
N THR A 282 -14.82 5.71 -16.00
CA THR A 282 -14.95 5.69 -17.48
C THR A 282 -15.75 6.89 -17.98
N ASN A 283 -15.21 8.09 -17.81
CA ASN A 283 -15.34 9.16 -18.79
C ASN A 283 -13.92 9.56 -19.20
N PRO A 284 -13.33 8.90 -20.21
CA PRO A 284 -12.21 9.50 -20.89
C PRO A 284 -12.77 10.75 -21.57
N SER A 285 -12.43 11.93 -21.06
CA SER A 285 -12.42 13.11 -21.91
C SER A 285 -11.47 12.76 -23.06
N SER A 286 -12.06 12.44 -24.19
CA SER A 286 -11.37 12.11 -25.42
C SER A 286 -10.73 13.40 -25.92
N SER A 287 -9.51 13.69 -25.46
CA SER A 287 -8.57 14.46 -26.25
C SER A 287 -8.01 13.52 -27.33
N GLU A 288 -8.87 13.16 -28.29
CA GLU A 288 -8.41 12.67 -29.58
C GLU A 288 -7.47 13.72 -30.16
N THR A 289 -6.19 13.36 -30.19
CA THR A 289 -5.18 14.03 -30.99
C THR A 289 -5.58 13.86 -32.45
N GLN A 290 -6.37 14.78 -32.98
CA GLN A 290 -6.50 14.96 -34.42
C GLN A 290 -5.29 15.73 -34.92
N VAL A 291 -4.35 14.97 -35.49
CA VAL A 291 -3.39 15.48 -36.47
C VAL A 291 -4.19 16.01 -37.66
N GLY A 292 -4.29 17.33 -37.78
CA GLY A 292 -5.07 17.99 -38.82
C GLY A 292 -4.62 19.43 -39.06
N THR A 293 -3.57 19.56 -39.88
CA THR A 293 -3.26 20.68 -40.78
C THR A 293 -3.38 22.12 -40.26
N ILE A 294 -2.21 22.76 -40.17
CA ILE A 294 -1.95 24.20 -40.06
C ILE A 294 -2.91 24.98 -40.98
N THR A 295 -3.78 25.81 -40.40
CA THR A 295 -4.29 27.00 -41.07
C THR A 295 -4.46 28.12 -40.06
N GLU A 296 -3.77 29.23 -40.34
CA GLU A 296 -3.74 30.47 -39.58
C GLU A 296 -5.14 30.97 -39.19
N LEU A 297 -5.33 31.31 -37.91
CA LEU A 297 -6.37 32.23 -37.47
C LEU A 297 -5.77 33.24 -36.50
N ASN A 298 -5.88 34.51 -36.91
CA ASN A 298 -5.36 35.69 -36.24
C ASN A 298 -5.89 35.84 -34.79
N PRO A 299 -5.10 36.48 -33.91
CA PRO A 299 -5.41 36.65 -32.50
C PRO A 299 -6.36 37.83 -32.29
N SER A 300 -7.38 37.66 -31.45
CA SER A 300 -8.03 38.79 -30.80
C SER A 300 -8.59 38.39 -29.43
N GLN A 301 -7.88 38.85 -28.40
CA GLN A 301 -8.38 39.30 -27.10
C GLN A 301 -8.85 38.22 -26.10
N SER A 302 -7.89 37.71 -25.33
CA SER A 302 -7.98 37.66 -23.87
C SER A 302 -6.56 37.74 -23.28
N GLU A 303 -6.02 38.96 -23.19
CA GLU A 303 -4.79 39.24 -22.46
C GLU A 303 -5.08 39.07 -20.96
N GLN A 304 -4.94 37.85 -20.44
CA GLN A 304 -4.41 37.71 -19.09
C GLN A 304 -2.89 37.86 -19.22
N PRO A 305 -2.23 38.69 -18.39
CA PRO A 305 -0.79 38.80 -18.44
C PRO A 305 -0.21 37.42 -18.15
N VAL A 306 0.64 36.93 -19.05
CA VAL A 306 1.52 35.80 -18.76
C VAL A 306 2.47 36.31 -17.67
N ILE A 307 2.16 36.00 -16.41
CA ILE A 307 3.05 36.27 -15.30
C ILE A 307 4.18 35.26 -15.45
N ASN A 308 5.35 35.74 -15.87
CA ASN A 308 6.57 34.94 -15.96
C ASN A 308 7.58 35.54 -14.99
N ASN A 309 7.68 34.97 -13.79
CA ASN A 309 8.71 35.35 -12.82
C ASN A 309 10.03 34.73 -13.27
N GLU A 310 10.79 35.47 -14.08
CA GLU A 310 12.12 35.03 -14.53
C GLU A 310 13.07 34.77 -13.35
N LYS A 311 12.92 35.56 -12.27
CA LYS A 311 13.58 35.33 -10.99
C LYS A 311 12.70 34.47 -10.08
N ASN A 312 13.07 33.21 -9.89
CA ASN A 312 12.30 32.25 -9.11
C ASN A 312 13.09 31.54 -8.00
N ILE A 313 14.37 31.87 -7.82
CA ILE A 313 15.18 31.35 -6.72
C ILE A 313 15.35 32.44 -5.66
N LEU A 314 14.81 32.18 -4.48
CA LEU A 314 14.98 32.98 -3.27
C LEU A 314 16.09 32.38 -2.43
N THR A 315 17.12 33.17 -2.13
CA THR A 315 18.22 32.77 -1.24
C THR A 315 18.24 33.67 -0.02
N ILE A 316 18.28 33.07 1.17
CA ILE A 316 18.41 33.81 2.42
C ILE A 316 19.89 34.01 2.77
N SER A 317 20.24 35.24 3.14
CA SER A 317 21.61 35.65 3.51
C SER A 317 21.60 36.62 4.68
N ARG A 318 22.76 36.87 5.29
CA ARG A 318 22.87 37.85 6.38
C ARG A 318 22.89 39.28 5.84
N ILE A 319 22.21 40.19 6.54
CA ILE A 319 22.22 41.63 6.24
C ILE A 319 23.61 42.24 6.44
N ASP A 320 24.39 41.72 7.39
CA ASP A 320 25.75 42.19 7.68
C ASP A 320 26.81 41.73 6.66
N GLY A 321 26.42 40.91 5.68
CA GLY A 321 27.31 40.37 4.65
C GLY A 321 28.19 39.20 5.12
N GLY A 322 27.94 38.64 6.31
CA GLY A 322 28.57 37.40 6.75
C GLY A 322 28.22 36.22 5.84
N THR A 323 29.20 35.35 5.60
CA THR A 323 29.05 34.20 4.69
C THR A 323 28.32 33.02 5.33
N ASP A 324 28.52 32.82 6.63
CA ASP A 324 27.92 31.70 7.37
C ASP A 324 26.58 32.18 7.92
N LEU A 325 25.49 31.52 7.53
CA LEU A 325 24.14 31.98 7.88
C LEU A 325 23.96 32.00 9.40
N ASN A 326 24.36 30.92 10.09
CA ASN A 326 24.25 30.75 11.55
C ASN A 326 22.84 31.13 12.08
N MET A 327 21.81 30.75 11.33
CA MET A 327 20.44 31.16 11.60
C MET A 327 19.78 30.22 12.61
N SER A 328 19.08 30.79 13.58
CA SER A 328 18.32 30.01 14.56
C SER A 328 17.23 29.17 13.88
N HIS A 329 17.03 27.94 14.36
CA HIS A 329 16.00 27.01 13.89
C HIS A 329 14.58 27.60 13.84
N ILE A 330 14.27 28.59 14.68
CA ILE A 330 12.96 29.27 14.71
C ILE A 330 12.53 29.84 13.35
N TYR A 331 13.49 30.22 12.51
CA TYR A 331 13.22 30.73 11.16
C TYR A 331 12.87 29.60 10.18
N ALA A 332 13.44 28.42 10.36
CA ALA A 332 13.04 27.24 9.60
C ALA A 332 11.67 26.73 10.09
N ASP A 333 11.45 26.69 11.42
CA ASP A 333 10.19 26.25 12.01
C ASP A 333 8.99 27.06 11.49
N ILE A 334 9.12 28.40 11.42
CA ILE A 334 8.01 29.24 10.94
C ILE A 334 7.68 28.97 9.46
N LEU A 335 8.70 28.78 8.61
CA LEU A 335 8.51 28.47 7.19
C LEU A 335 7.84 27.11 6.98
N ILE A 336 8.20 26.11 7.79
CA ILE A 336 7.63 24.76 7.71
C ILE A 336 6.21 24.73 8.30
N ASN A 337 5.97 25.38 9.43
CA ASN A 337 4.64 25.45 10.04
C ASN A 337 3.61 26.12 9.12
N ASP A 338 4.01 27.17 8.39
CA ASP A 338 3.13 27.87 7.45
C ASP A 338 3.19 27.30 6.02
N TYR A 339 3.99 26.26 5.76
CA TYR A 339 4.23 25.72 4.42
C TYR A 339 2.92 25.42 3.69
N MET A 340 1.96 24.76 4.33
CA MET A 340 0.69 24.40 3.68
C MET A 340 -0.07 25.61 3.14
N THR A 341 0.01 26.77 3.80
CA THR A 341 -0.62 28.03 3.35
C THR A 341 0.02 28.58 2.08
N TYR A 342 1.34 28.42 1.92
CA TYR A 342 2.11 29.01 0.83
C TYR A 342 2.63 27.99 -0.20
N SER A 343 2.39 26.70 0.02
CA SER A 343 2.84 25.58 -0.83
C SER A 343 2.46 25.74 -2.30
N GLN A 344 1.34 26.42 -2.57
CA GLN A 344 0.94 26.72 -3.94
C GLN A 344 1.98 27.55 -4.71
N TYR A 345 2.75 28.42 -4.05
CA TYR A 345 3.77 29.32 -4.64
C TYR A 345 5.15 28.69 -4.71
N ILE A 346 5.38 27.57 -4.03
CA ILE A 346 6.68 26.95 -3.82
C ILE A 346 6.78 25.68 -4.67
N ASN A 347 7.85 25.57 -5.44
CA ASN A 347 8.24 24.33 -6.11
C ASN A 347 9.15 23.50 -5.21
N ASP A 348 10.12 24.14 -4.58
CA ASP A 348 11.08 23.49 -3.69
C ASP A 348 11.45 24.42 -2.52
N ILE A 349 11.71 23.86 -1.35
CA ILE A 349 12.25 24.56 -0.19
C ILE A 349 13.36 23.70 0.41
N VAL A 350 14.57 24.22 0.36
CA VAL A 350 15.78 23.55 0.85
C VAL A 350 16.22 24.23 2.13
N ILE A 351 16.06 23.54 3.26
CA ILE A 351 16.58 23.93 4.57
C ILE A 351 17.72 22.97 4.91
N SER A 352 18.96 23.45 4.78
CA SER A 352 20.16 22.65 5.05
C SER A 352 20.54 22.77 6.53
N THR A 353 20.68 21.61 7.17
CA THR A 353 21.24 21.47 8.51
C THR A 353 22.61 20.77 8.44
N GLU A 354 23.42 20.89 9.47
CA GLU A 354 24.71 20.19 9.53
C GLU A 354 24.50 18.66 9.54
N VAL A 355 25.41 17.91 8.90
CA VAL A 355 25.46 16.45 9.03
C VAL A 355 26.07 16.10 10.38
N ILE A 356 25.29 15.44 11.23
CA ILE A 356 25.69 15.12 12.60
C ILE A 356 25.96 13.62 12.71
N GLY A 357 27.08 13.25 13.33
CA GLY A 357 27.46 11.85 13.49
C GLY A 357 28.95 11.62 13.72
N VAL A 358 29.33 10.38 13.99
CA VAL A 358 30.71 9.96 14.23
C VAL A 358 31.00 8.62 13.54
N ASP A 359 32.06 8.47 12.77
CA ASP A 359 32.41 7.12 12.29
C ASP A 359 33.08 6.31 13.42
N ARG A 360 32.37 5.34 14.01
CA ARG A 360 32.92 4.46 15.07
C ARG A 360 34.11 3.62 14.60
N TYR A 361 34.21 3.29 13.31
CA TYR A 361 35.32 2.51 12.78
C TYR A 361 36.59 3.36 12.59
N SER A 362 36.44 4.68 12.48
CA SER A 362 37.56 5.62 12.47
C SER A 362 38.20 5.83 13.85
N ILE A 363 37.53 5.39 14.93
CA ILE A 363 37.95 5.64 16.31
C ILE A 363 38.58 4.37 16.91
N PRO A 364 39.76 4.47 17.56
CA PRO A 364 40.37 3.34 18.26
C PRO A 364 39.45 2.78 19.36
N LEU A 365 39.46 1.45 19.52
CA LEU A 365 38.76 0.78 20.62
C LEU A 365 39.12 1.41 21.97
N PHE A 366 38.12 1.61 22.83
CA PHE A 366 38.24 2.20 24.19
C PHE A 366 38.58 3.69 24.25
N THR A 367 38.36 4.44 23.18
CA THR A 367 38.45 5.91 23.21
C THR A 367 37.13 6.50 23.70
N ASN A 368 37.18 7.36 24.73
CA ASN A 368 36.02 8.18 25.11
C ASN A 368 35.80 9.22 24.00
N TYR A 369 34.72 9.09 23.25
CA TYR A 369 34.25 10.13 22.32
C TYR A 369 33.00 10.79 22.91
N GLU A 370 32.83 12.08 22.62
CA GLU A 370 31.65 12.83 23.03
C GLU A 370 30.49 12.42 22.12
N MET A 371 29.51 11.72 22.68
CA MET A 371 28.28 11.40 21.96
C MET A 371 27.46 12.67 21.81
N TYR A 372 26.84 12.84 20.65
CA TYR A 372 25.98 14.00 20.34
C TYR A 372 24.74 14.11 21.25
N GLY A 373 24.49 13.11 22.13
CA GLY A 373 23.41 13.12 23.11
C GLY A 373 22.03 12.77 22.52
N ILE A 374 21.99 12.50 21.22
CA ILE A 374 20.87 11.91 20.50
C ILE A 374 21.37 10.66 19.78
N THR A 375 20.57 9.61 19.83
CA THR A 375 20.85 8.34 19.19
C THR A 375 19.82 8.08 18.09
N VAL A 376 20.34 7.68 16.92
CA VAL A 376 19.56 7.10 15.84
C VAL A 376 19.58 5.59 16.00
N GLY A 377 18.41 4.98 16.10
CA GLY A 377 18.25 3.54 16.24
C GLY A 377 17.14 3.00 15.34
N TRP A 378 16.68 1.80 15.67
CA TRP A 378 15.67 1.08 14.88
C TRP A 378 14.69 0.39 15.80
N ASN A 379 13.42 0.46 15.41
CA ASN A 379 12.36 -0.34 15.99
C ASN A 379 12.07 -1.53 15.07
N GLY A 380 11.79 -2.72 15.64
CA GLY A 380 11.42 -3.92 14.87
C GLY A 380 12.53 -4.94 14.56
N VAL A 381 13.72 -4.82 15.16
CA VAL A 381 14.80 -5.83 15.01
C VAL A 381 15.42 -6.17 16.37
N ASN A 382 15.73 -7.44 16.62
CA ASN A 382 16.32 -7.89 17.89
C ASN A 382 17.74 -7.34 18.07
N PHE A 383 18.10 -6.98 19.32
CA PHE A 383 19.35 -6.27 19.63
C PHE A 383 20.62 -7.04 19.25
N ASP A 384 20.55 -8.37 19.23
CA ASP A 384 21.65 -9.26 18.83
C ASP A 384 21.85 -9.34 17.31
N ASP A 385 20.79 -9.09 16.52
CA ASP A 385 20.80 -9.15 15.05
C ASP A 385 21.20 -7.79 14.41
N ILE A 386 21.14 -6.71 15.20
CA ILE A 386 21.42 -5.34 14.74
C ILE A 386 22.86 -4.89 14.90
N GLN A 387 23.76 -5.71 15.46
CA GLN A 387 25.16 -5.33 15.70
C GLN A 387 25.87 -4.70 14.46
N PRO A 388 25.55 -5.11 13.21
CA PRO A 388 26.06 -4.43 12.02
C PRO A 388 25.45 -3.05 11.75
N PHE A 389 24.27 -2.73 12.30
CA PHE A 389 23.53 -1.47 12.14
C PHE A 389 23.75 -0.48 13.28
N VAL A 390 24.05 -0.90 14.53
CA VAL A 390 24.33 -0.04 15.73
C VAL A 390 25.39 1.06 15.52
N ASP A 391 25.97 1.11 14.33
CA ASP A 391 27.03 2.00 13.89
C ASP A 391 26.61 3.03 12.80
N VAL A 392 25.33 3.13 12.40
CA VAL A 392 24.89 4.25 11.54
C VAL A 392 24.86 5.53 12.38
N MET A 393 25.86 6.39 12.21
CA MET A 393 26.00 7.57 13.06
C MET A 393 25.69 8.88 12.36
N PHE A 394 25.75 8.94 11.02
CA PHE A 394 25.50 10.18 10.30
C PHE A 394 24.02 10.35 10.02
N HIS A 395 23.48 11.49 10.43
CA HIS A 395 22.13 11.88 10.12
C HIS A 395 22.05 13.39 9.86
N GLN A 396 21.10 13.78 9.03
CA GLN A 396 20.88 15.18 8.66
C GLN A 396 19.38 15.42 8.48
N ALA A 397 18.89 16.57 8.94
CA ALA A 397 17.54 16.99 8.59
C ALA A 397 17.51 17.63 7.21
N VAL A 398 16.52 17.23 6.42
CA VAL A 398 16.27 17.74 5.07
C VAL A 398 14.80 18.08 4.89
N THR A 399 14.54 18.97 3.94
CA THR A 399 13.20 19.29 3.44
C THR A 399 13.05 18.96 1.95
N SER A 400 14.13 18.55 1.29
CA SER A 400 14.17 18.33 -0.16
C SER A 400 15.31 17.40 -0.55
N THR A 401 15.12 16.56 -1.56
CA THR A 401 16.21 15.74 -2.11
C THR A 401 17.29 16.55 -2.80
N SER A 402 17.01 17.79 -3.21
CA SER A 402 18.00 18.71 -3.80
C SER A 402 19.22 18.89 -2.89
N ASP A 403 19.02 18.85 -1.56
CA ASP A 403 20.12 18.98 -0.59
C ASP A 403 21.00 17.71 -0.55
N ILE A 404 20.37 16.55 -0.65
CA ILE A 404 21.03 15.25 -0.75
C ILE A 404 21.86 15.19 -2.04
N ILE A 405 21.27 15.57 -3.17
CA ILE A 405 21.93 15.53 -4.49
C ILE A 405 23.09 16.53 -4.57
N LYS A 406 22.96 17.70 -3.94
CA LYS A 406 24.03 18.71 -3.89
C LYS A 406 25.28 18.18 -3.20
N THR A 407 25.10 17.41 -2.12
CA THR A 407 26.21 16.79 -1.39
C THR A 407 26.73 15.53 -2.08
N LYS A 408 25.89 14.86 -2.90
CA LYS A 408 26.18 13.60 -3.58
C LYS A 408 25.74 13.65 -5.05
N SER A 409 26.50 14.34 -5.89
CA SER A 409 26.12 14.67 -7.28
C SER A 409 25.83 13.47 -8.20
N ASP A 410 26.23 12.26 -7.81
CA ASP A 410 25.99 11.01 -8.56
C ASP A 410 24.89 10.13 -7.92
N CYS A 411 24.13 10.63 -6.92
CA CYS A 411 23.10 9.84 -6.24
C CYS A 411 21.76 9.86 -7.00
N GLU A 412 21.20 8.68 -7.21
CA GLU A 412 19.80 8.49 -7.62
C GLU A 412 18.97 8.22 -6.37
N ILE A 413 17.89 8.99 -6.19
CA ILE A 413 16.94 8.84 -5.07
C ILE A 413 15.68 8.20 -5.62
N LYS A 414 15.23 7.14 -4.94
CA LYS A 414 14.04 6.37 -5.29
C LYS A 414 13.07 6.41 -4.12
N PHE A 415 11.91 7.04 -4.32
CA PHE A 415 10.80 6.95 -3.38
C PHE A 415 10.11 5.58 -3.46
N TYR A 416 9.63 5.11 -2.32
CA TYR A 416 8.76 3.95 -2.19
C TYR A 416 7.30 4.37 -2.44
N GLY A 417 6.49 3.49 -3.02
CA GLY A 417 5.08 3.75 -3.26
C GLY A 417 4.81 5.06 -4.03
N ASP A 418 3.90 5.86 -3.48
CA ASP A 418 3.42 7.14 -4.01
C ASP A 418 4.04 8.35 -3.29
N TYR A 419 5.09 8.15 -2.48
CA TYR A 419 5.79 9.25 -1.82
C TYR A 419 6.48 10.17 -2.83
N THR A 420 6.54 11.44 -2.49
CA THR A 420 7.05 12.52 -3.32
C THR A 420 7.93 13.48 -2.51
N GLU A 421 8.62 14.40 -3.18
CA GLU A 421 9.38 15.48 -2.55
C GLU A 421 8.58 16.26 -1.49
N LYS A 422 7.28 16.47 -1.71
CA LYS A 422 6.44 17.22 -0.78
C LYS A 422 6.33 16.55 0.58
N ASP A 423 6.38 15.22 0.59
CA ASP A 423 6.29 14.43 1.80
C ASP A 423 7.54 14.65 2.69
N LEU A 424 8.68 15.04 2.12
CA LEU A 424 9.88 15.41 2.90
C LEU A 424 9.75 16.74 3.66
N ILE A 425 8.89 17.64 3.17
CA ILE A 425 8.62 18.94 3.79
C ILE A 425 7.57 18.77 4.89
N MET A 426 6.48 18.08 4.57
CA MET A 426 5.33 17.91 5.46
C MET A 426 4.86 16.45 5.42
N PRO A 427 5.10 15.68 6.50
CA PRO A 427 4.64 14.31 6.60
C PRO A 427 3.10 14.18 6.52
N ARG A 428 2.60 13.11 5.90
CA ARG A 428 1.16 12.88 5.76
C ARG A 428 0.54 12.56 7.11
N GLU A 429 -0.60 13.19 7.41
CA GLU A 429 -1.28 13.05 8.70
C GLU A 429 -1.64 11.59 9.02
N GLU A 430 -1.98 10.79 8.01
CA GLU A 430 -2.35 9.38 8.14
C GLU A 430 -1.19 8.45 8.53
N ASP A 431 0.05 8.82 8.20
CA ASP A 431 1.24 8.05 8.57
C ASP A 431 1.75 8.44 9.97
N CYS A 432 1.44 9.67 10.39
CA CYS A 432 1.86 10.21 11.67
C CYS A 432 1.05 9.62 12.82
N ASN A 433 1.73 9.33 13.92
CA ASN A 433 1.09 8.91 15.17
C ASN A 433 1.79 9.50 16.39
N VAL A 434 1.59 8.91 17.57
CA VAL A 434 2.23 9.39 18.81
C VAL A 434 3.75 9.42 18.67
N PHE A 435 4.34 8.43 18.00
CA PHE A 435 5.79 8.28 17.85
C PHE A 435 6.27 8.59 16.43
N VAL A 436 5.55 8.18 15.39
CA VAL A 436 5.92 8.51 14.00
C VAL A 436 5.66 9.99 13.74
N LYS A 437 6.74 10.76 13.63
CA LYS A 437 6.71 12.22 13.42
C LYS A 437 7.11 12.64 12.02
N GLY A 438 7.78 11.77 11.28
CA GLY A 438 8.32 12.13 9.99
C GLY A 438 8.76 10.96 9.15
N TYR A 439 9.55 11.26 8.13
CA TYR A 439 10.04 10.29 7.17
C TYR A 439 11.56 10.27 7.06
N ALA A 440 12.08 9.21 6.45
CA ALA A 440 13.50 9.05 6.20
C ALA A 440 13.80 8.66 4.74
N ILE A 441 14.93 9.16 4.23
CA ILE A 441 15.59 8.64 3.03
C ILE A 441 16.87 7.93 3.48
N VAL A 442 16.94 6.62 3.22
CA VAL A 442 17.99 5.74 3.75
C VAL A 442 18.98 5.31 2.66
N PRO A 443 20.22 4.96 3.00
CA PRO A 443 21.14 4.33 2.05
C PRO A 443 20.55 3.02 1.48
N ALA A 444 20.65 2.78 0.18
CA ALA A 444 20.17 1.51 -0.41
C ALA A 444 20.91 0.28 0.17
N THR A 445 22.18 0.44 0.57
CA THR A 445 22.97 -0.58 1.30
C THR A 445 22.33 -0.93 2.64
N PHE A 446 21.74 0.04 3.32
CA PHE A 446 21.05 -0.14 4.60
C PHE A 446 19.74 -0.91 4.41
N ASN A 447 18.89 -0.49 3.45
CA ASN A 447 17.64 -1.19 3.14
C ASN A 447 17.87 -2.66 2.77
N ASN A 448 18.85 -2.92 1.90
CA ASN A 448 19.21 -4.29 1.51
C ASN A 448 19.67 -5.17 2.68
N ALA A 449 20.40 -4.59 3.63
CA ALA A 449 20.84 -5.32 4.81
C ALA A 449 19.67 -5.58 5.77
N PHE A 450 18.77 -4.61 5.97
CA PHE A 450 17.59 -4.78 6.82
C PHE A 450 16.69 -5.91 6.31
N ASN A 451 16.40 -5.92 5.00
CA ASN A 451 15.56 -6.94 4.37
C ASN A 451 16.14 -8.37 4.46
N GLN A 452 17.44 -8.52 4.72
CA GLN A 452 18.06 -9.83 4.95
C GLN A 452 17.91 -10.34 6.39
N LEU A 453 17.54 -9.47 7.33
CA LEU A 453 17.53 -9.75 8.77
C LEU A 453 16.13 -9.72 9.40
N SER A 454 15.15 -9.08 8.77
CA SER A 454 13.76 -9.10 9.24
C SER A 454 13.06 -10.42 8.88
N VAL A 455 12.53 -11.11 9.90
CA VAL A 455 11.72 -12.35 9.75
C VAL A 455 10.22 -12.04 9.62
N GLU A 456 9.80 -10.80 9.93
CA GLU A 456 8.43 -10.30 9.78
C GLU A 456 8.37 -9.17 8.75
N GLU A 457 7.29 -9.13 7.97
CA GLU A 457 7.07 -8.16 6.90
C GLU A 457 6.96 -6.71 7.45
N SER A 458 7.95 -5.90 7.07
CA SER A 458 7.92 -4.43 6.88
C SER A 458 7.26 -3.56 7.96
N LYS A 459 8.04 -3.19 9.00
CA LYS A 459 7.91 -1.90 9.72
C LYS A 459 9.26 -1.36 10.18
N LEU A 460 10.25 -1.26 9.27
CA LEU A 460 11.47 -0.52 9.61
C LEU A 460 11.08 0.91 9.99
N LEU A 461 11.36 1.29 11.23
CA LEU A 461 11.24 2.66 11.71
C LEU A 461 12.59 3.09 12.25
N ILE A 462 13.05 4.24 11.79
CA ILE A 462 14.25 4.88 12.32
C ILE A 462 13.85 5.62 13.60
N THR A 463 14.38 5.20 14.74
CA THR A 463 14.14 5.89 16.01
C THR A 463 15.14 7.00 16.19
N TYR A 464 14.70 8.13 16.72
CA TYR A 464 15.51 9.31 17.01
C TYR A 464 15.17 9.73 18.43
N TYR A 465 16.08 9.47 19.37
CA TYR A 465 15.79 9.66 20.78
C TYR A 465 16.96 10.27 21.56
N SER A 466 16.62 11.08 22.56
CA SER A 466 17.61 11.70 23.43
C SER A 466 18.13 10.72 24.48
N GLU A 467 19.41 10.83 24.83
CA GLU A 467 19.99 10.10 25.97
C GLU A 467 19.50 10.66 27.32
N GLU A 468 19.05 11.92 27.34
CA GLU A 468 18.40 12.52 28.51
C GLU A 468 16.97 11.97 28.68
N LEU A 469 16.60 11.62 29.92
CA LEU A 469 15.37 10.93 30.26
C LEU A 469 14.48 11.77 31.20
N HIS A 470 13.17 11.64 31.07
CA HIS A 470 12.20 12.08 32.08
C HIS A 470 12.35 11.30 33.40
N ASP A 471 11.81 11.88 34.47
CA ASP A 471 11.54 11.19 35.74
C ASP A 471 10.54 10.04 35.49
N GLY A 472 11.08 8.86 35.17
CA GLY A 472 10.32 7.72 34.65
C GLY A 472 11.11 6.83 33.69
N GLY A 473 12.29 7.28 33.23
CA GLY A 473 13.20 6.48 32.39
C GLY A 473 12.87 6.49 30.90
N PHE A 474 11.97 7.36 30.45
CA PHE A 474 11.63 7.55 29.04
C PHE A 474 12.41 8.74 28.45
N PRO A 475 12.93 8.67 27.21
CA PRO A 475 13.63 9.78 26.57
C PRO A 475 12.82 11.08 26.55
N LEU A 476 13.49 12.23 26.74
CA LEU A 476 12.86 13.55 26.57
C LEU A 476 12.37 13.76 25.14
N ILE A 477 13.14 13.28 24.16
CA ILE A 477 12.78 13.24 22.75
C ILE A 477 12.69 11.78 22.34
N TYR A 478 11.58 11.43 21.68
CA TYR A 478 11.43 10.16 21.02
C TYR A 478 10.56 10.37 19.77
N SER A 479 11.20 10.33 18.62
CA SER A 479 10.56 10.47 17.31
C SER A 479 10.92 9.27 16.45
N GLU A 480 9.94 8.74 15.72
CA GLU A 480 10.12 7.69 14.74
C GLU A 480 9.96 8.27 13.34
N PHE A 481 10.82 7.82 12.43
CA PHE A 481 10.82 8.20 11.04
C PHE A 481 10.60 6.97 10.17
N LYS A 482 9.55 7.00 9.36
CA LYS A 482 9.24 5.93 8.42
C LYS A 482 10.09 6.12 7.16
N PRO A 483 10.89 5.12 6.74
CA PRO A 483 11.58 5.18 5.45
C PRO A 483 10.57 5.28 4.31
N ILE A 484 10.71 6.30 3.46
CA ILE A 484 9.85 6.53 2.29
C ILE A 484 10.64 6.49 0.98
N GLY A 485 11.93 6.24 1.05
CA GLY A 485 12.79 6.11 -0.11
C GLY A 485 14.22 5.76 0.26
N GLU A 486 15.00 5.46 -0.76
CA GLU A 486 16.42 5.18 -0.65
C GLU A 486 17.25 5.94 -1.67
N TYR A 487 18.55 6.02 -1.42
CA TYR A 487 19.50 6.56 -2.39
C TYR A 487 20.69 5.63 -2.62
N VAL A 488 21.21 5.65 -3.84
CA VAL A 488 22.35 4.82 -4.22
C VAL A 488 23.64 5.34 -3.59
N THR A 489 24.30 4.49 -2.82
CA THR A 489 25.63 4.73 -2.27
C THR A 489 26.37 3.41 -2.12
N THR A 490 27.70 3.42 -2.27
CA THR A 490 28.54 2.27 -1.98
C THR A 490 28.95 2.21 -0.51
N ASP A 491 28.72 3.30 0.22
CA ASP A 491 29.08 3.39 1.63
C ASP A 491 28.04 2.62 2.44
N LYS A 492 28.53 1.66 3.23
CA LYS A 492 27.68 0.78 4.03
C LYS A 492 26.98 1.53 5.17
N TYR A 493 27.55 2.66 5.60
CA TYR A 493 27.18 3.43 6.80
C TYR A 493 27.06 4.92 6.49
N ASP A 494 26.40 5.21 5.37
CA ASP A 494 26.22 6.58 4.89
C ASP A 494 25.12 7.32 5.69
N THR A 495 24.90 8.60 5.39
CA THR A 495 23.96 9.48 6.09
C THR A 495 22.51 8.99 5.95
N ILE A 496 21.78 8.92 7.07
CA ILE A 496 20.32 8.84 7.08
C ILE A 496 19.75 10.26 7.03
N TYR A 497 18.96 10.55 6.01
CA TYR A 497 18.29 11.85 5.90
C TYR A 497 16.91 11.76 6.51
N LEU A 498 16.62 12.63 7.46
CA LEU A 498 15.36 12.68 8.21
C LEU A 498 14.60 13.94 7.79
N THR A 499 13.27 13.89 7.74
CA THR A 499 12.49 15.11 7.54
C THR A 499 12.75 16.11 8.65
N TYR A 500 12.79 17.40 8.31
CA TYR A 500 12.96 18.46 9.31
C TYR A 500 11.89 18.40 10.41
N VAL A 501 10.63 18.12 10.02
CA VAL A 501 9.53 17.84 10.95
C VAL A 501 9.83 16.58 11.76
N GLY A 502 9.75 16.69 13.09
CA GLY A 502 10.08 15.63 14.04
C GLY A 502 11.55 15.61 14.43
N TYR A 503 12.44 16.05 13.55
CA TYR A 503 13.86 16.22 13.88
C TYR A 503 14.09 17.47 14.72
N ASN A 504 13.36 18.55 14.40
CA ASN A 504 13.41 19.82 15.10
C ASN A 504 12.87 19.78 16.55
N ASP A 505 12.19 18.71 16.96
CA ASP A 505 11.73 18.52 18.35
C ASP A 505 12.88 18.59 19.37
N LYS A 506 14.10 18.26 18.95
CA LYS A 506 15.31 18.33 19.79
C LYS A 506 15.57 19.73 20.35
N TYR A 507 15.12 20.79 19.67
CA TYR A 507 15.42 22.17 20.06
C TYR A 507 14.73 22.60 21.36
N ILE A 508 13.89 21.77 21.98
CA ILE A 508 13.43 22.02 23.35
C ILE A 508 14.55 21.85 24.39
N ILE A 509 15.58 21.04 24.07
CA ILE A 509 16.73 20.74 24.95
C ILE A 509 17.81 21.82 24.75
N GLU A 510 18.25 22.44 25.85
CA GLU A 510 19.14 23.63 25.86
C GLU A 510 20.42 23.50 25.01
N PRO A 511 21.19 22.38 25.08
CA PRO A 511 22.34 22.17 24.20
C PRO A 511 22.07 22.37 22.71
N TYR A 512 20.90 21.93 22.22
CA TYR A 512 20.61 21.95 20.78
C TYR A 512 19.99 23.28 20.32
N LYS A 513 19.51 24.14 21.22
CA LYS A 513 18.92 25.44 20.87
C LYS A 513 19.87 26.37 20.10
N ASN A 514 21.17 26.20 20.29
CA ASN A 514 22.21 27.00 19.67
C ASN A 514 22.70 26.43 18.33
N GLU A 515 22.16 25.30 17.90
CA GLU A 515 22.39 24.82 16.54
C GLU A 515 21.72 25.72 15.53
N TYR A 516 22.29 25.71 14.32
CA TYR A 516 21.96 26.68 13.30
C TYR A 516 21.63 26.03 11.97
N ILE A 517 20.80 26.73 11.21
CA ILE A 517 20.50 26.46 9.82
C ILE A 517 21.63 27.02 8.96
N GLU A 518 22.19 26.19 8.09
CA GLU A 518 23.32 26.54 7.24
C GLU A 518 22.88 27.34 6.01
N SER A 519 21.75 26.97 5.41
CA SER A 519 21.19 27.68 4.27
C SER A 519 19.67 27.47 4.14
N ILE A 520 19.00 28.48 3.61
CA ILE A 520 17.61 28.39 3.15
C ILE A 520 17.54 28.89 1.71
N VAL A 521 17.10 28.02 0.81
CA VAL A 521 16.85 28.31 -0.60
C VAL A 521 15.42 27.89 -0.94
N ILE A 522 14.65 28.76 -1.55
CA ILE A 522 13.26 28.49 -1.96
C ILE A 522 13.15 28.70 -3.46
N GLU A 523 12.74 27.67 -4.19
CA GLU A 523 12.33 27.79 -5.58
C GLU A 523 10.83 28.05 -5.65
N THR A 524 10.44 29.13 -6.31
CA THR A 524 9.05 29.50 -6.53
C THR A 524 8.56 29.13 -7.92
N LYS A 525 7.23 29.09 -8.06
CA LYS A 525 6.58 28.91 -9.37
C LYS A 525 6.77 30.12 -10.27
N LYS A 526 7.17 29.85 -11.52
CA LYS A 526 7.41 30.89 -12.54
C LYS A 526 6.13 31.45 -13.13
N ASP A 527 5.04 30.69 -13.11
CA ASP A 527 3.78 30.94 -13.82
C ASP A 527 2.67 31.57 -12.95
N MET A 528 3.01 32.09 -11.76
CA MET A 528 2.03 32.62 -10.82
C MET A 528 2.51 33.90 -10.12
N ASP A 529 1.58 34.76 -9.70
CA ASP A 529 1.89 35.91 -8.84
C ASP A 529 2.29 35.43 -7.43
N ILE A 530 3.56 35.63 -7.08
CA ILE A 530 4.11 35.24 -5.78
C ILE A 530 4.11 36.38 -4.76
N SER A 531 3.54 37.54 -5.08
CA SER A 531 3.50 38.71 -4.19
C SER A 531 2.98 38.38 -2.77
N PRO A 532 1.92 37.56 -2.59
CA PRO A 532 1.46 37.17 -1.25
C PRO A 532 2.52 36.38 -0.46
N PHE A 533 3.32 35.56 -1.14
CA PHE A 533 4.41 34.82 -0.50
C PHE A 533 5.60 35.74 -0.17
N ILE A 534 5.90 36.71 -1.03
CA ILE A 534 6.91 37.72 -0.74
C ILE A 534 6.52 38.59 0.45
N GLU A 535 5.27 39.05 0.52
CA GLU A 535 4.73 39.79 1.68
C GLU A 535 4.82 38.98 2.97
N TYR A 536 4.62 37.66 2.89
CA TYR A 536 4.84 36.75 4.01
C TYR A 536 6.31 36.67 4.42
N LEU A 537 7.23 36.46 3.47
CA LEU A 537 8.66 36.40 3.77
C LEU A 537 9.19 37.71 4.36
N GLU A 538 8.67 38.86 3.91
CA GLU A 538 9.05 40.19 4.40
C GLU A 538 8.77 40.40 5.89
N LYS A 539 7.92 39.56 6.51
CA LYS A 539 7.67 39.58 7.96
C LYS A 539 8.86 39.09 8.78
N TYR A 540 9.76 38.32 8.17
CA TYR A 540 10.87 37.63 8.83
C TYR A 540 12.23 38.00 8.23
N PHE A 541 12.29 38.23 6.92
CA PHE A 541 13.49 38.49 6.13
C PHE A 541 13.36 39.80 5.36
N ALA A 542 14.36 40.68 5.45
CA ALA A 542 14.34 41.93 4.69
C ALA A 542 14.61 41.68 3.18
N PRO A 543 14.03 42.45 2.25
CA PRO A 543 14.47 42.44 0.86
C PRO A 543 15.91 42.97 0.75
N SER A 544 16.83 42.26 0.12
CA SER A 544 18.26 42.63 0.09
C SER A 544 18.52 44.02 -0.49
N ASP A 545 17.81 44.39 -1.56
CA ASP A 545 17.89 45.73 -2.19
C ASP A 545 17.43 46.88 -1.28
N ASN A 546 16.81 46.57 -0.13
CA ASN A 546 16.22 47.54 0.77
C ASN A 546 16.45 47.21 2.25
N ALA A 547 17.45 46.38 2.56
CA ALA A 547 17.75 45.88 3.90
C ALA A 547 18.01 47.01 4.93
N GLU A 548 18.60 48.12 4.50
CA GLU A 548 18.87 49.29 5.37
C GLU A 548 17.61 49.88 6.02
N LYS A 549 16.42 49.72 5.43
CA LYS A 549 15.16 50.19 6.06
C LYS A 549 14.70 49.32 7.22
N TYR A 550 15.26 48.12 7.37
CA TYR A 550 14.86 47.12 8.37
C TYR A 550 15.85 47.05 9.53
N LYS A 551 17.06 47.59 9.36
CA LYS A 551 18.10 47.68 10.39
C LYS A 551 17.59 48.34 11.67
N GLY A 552 17.83 47.73 12.83
CA GLY A 552 17.35 48.21 14.13
C GLY A 552 15.86 47.97 14.40
N LYS A 553 15.13 47.27 13.52
CA LYS A 553 13.72 46.91 13.71
C LYS A 553 13.58 45.44 14.02
N ASN A 554 12.51 45.10 14.74
CA ASN A 554 12.17 43.71 15.01
C ASN A 554 11.22 43.16 13.93
N ASN A 555 11.41 41.89 13.60
CA ASN A 555 10.55 41.09 12.74
C ASN A 555 9.36 40.50 13.52
N GLU A 556 8.48 39.73 12.88
CA GLU A 556 7.30 39.15 13.55
C GLU A 556 7.63 38.09 14.62
N LEU A 557 8.88 37.60 14.69
CA LEU A 557 9.37 36.75 15.79
C LEU A 557 9.79 37.57 17.02
N GLY A 558 9.76 38.91 16.93
CA GLY A 558 10.20 39.82 18.00
C GLY A 558 11.72 40.00 18.07
N ILE A 559 12.46 39.52 17.07
CA ILE A 559 13.93 39.55 16.97
C ILE A 559 14.33 40.59 15.92
N GLU A 560 15.49 41.23 16.06
CA GLU A 560 15.95 42.20 15.07
C GLU A 560 16.07 41.55 13.67
N TYR A 561 15.81 42.31 12.60
CA TYR A 561 16.08 41.84 11.24
C TYR A 561 17.59 41.64 11.05
N GLU A 562 18.01 40.37 11.04
CA GLU A 562 19.40 39.95 10.82
C GLU A 562 19.61 39.36 9.41
N PHE A 563 18.52 38.94 8.77
CA PHE A 563 18.55 38.18 7.52
C PHE A 563 17.76 38.88 6.41
N CYS A 564 18.21 38.68 5.17
CA CYS A 564 17.56 39.18 3.97
C CYS A 564 17.39 38.09 2.92
N TYR A 565 16.44 38.28 2.00
CA TYR A 565 16.26 37.42 0.83
C TYR A 565 16.72 38.15 -0.44
N THR A 566 17.30 37.40 -1.37
CA THR A 566 17.64 37.85 -2.73
C THR A 566 16.95 36.96 -3.75
N MET A 567 16.43 37.55 -4.82
CA MET A 567 15.82 36.84 -5.94
C MET A 567 16.75 36.76 -7.15
N THR A 568 16.97 35.55 -7.66
CA THR A 568 17.80 35.26 -8.83
C THR A 568 17.06 34.38 -9.85
N GLU A 569 17.52 34.41 -11.10
CA GLU A 569 17.02 33.52 -12.15
C GLU A 569 17.51 32.10 -11.89
N GLY A 570 16.62 31.11 -11.98
CA GLY A 570 17.00 29.70 -11.89
C GLY A 570 17.94 29.31 -13.03
N ILE A 571 18.98 28.53 -12.70
CA ILE A 571 19.86 27.92 -13.69
C ILE A 571 19.06 26.77 -14.34
N ASN A 572 18.63 26.95 -15.59
CA ASN A 572 17.96 25.90 -16.37
C ASN A 572 18.89 24.70 -16.62
#